data_AF-A0A0G0ECQ0-F1
#
_entry.id   AF-A0A0G0ECQ0-F1
#
_cell.length_a   1.000
_cell.length_b   1.000
_cell.length_c   1.000
_cell.angle_alpha   90.00
_cell.angle_beta   90.00
_cell.angle_gamma   90.00
#
_symmetry.space_group_name_H-M   'P 1'
#
loop_
_entity.id
_entity.type
_entity.pdbx_description
1 polymer ?
#
loop_
_entity_poly.entity_id
_entity_poly.type
_entity_poly.pdbx_seq_one_letter_code
_entity_poly.pdbx_strand_id
1 'polypeptide(L)'
;MKSFQKSGRLKYVMQSKLFLIFLGIIILTFFFNIFSFMNKMGETSRNKETIEDKVTELEKSKEKLNSEIIKLKTEKGIEENIREKFGLAKEGEEMIVIIEDKNSEEAEKKMDSEGFFSFLKNWFK
;
A
#
# COMPACT_ATOMS: atom_id res chain seq x y z
N MET A 1 61.62 -23.29 -40.15
CA MET A 1 60.61 -22.75 -39.21
C MET A 1 59.71 -21.76 -39.94
N LYS A 2 58.52 -22.15 -40.41
CA LYS A 2 57.42 -21.27 -40.89
C LYS A 2 56.24 -22.13 -41.35
N SER A 3 55.47 -22.64 -40.39
CA SER A 3 54.23 -23.36 -40.72
C SER A 3 53.21 -23.19 -39.59
N PHE A 4 52.83 -21.95 -39.29
CA PHE A 4 51.68 -21.65 -38.43
C PHE A 4 51.06 -20.31 -38.83
N GLN A 5 50.49 -20.24 -40.04
CA GLN A 5 49.64 -19.11 -40.41
C GLN A 5 48.51 -19.56 -41.34
N LYS A 6 47.58 -20.33 -40.78
CA LYS A 6 46.32 -20.65 -41.43
C LYS A 6 45.14 -20.25 -40.53
N SER A 7 45.09 -18.98 -40.14
CA SER A 7 43.94 -18.38 -39.44
C SER A 7 43.02 -17.56 -40.37
N GLY A 8 43.05 -17.87 -41.67
CA GLY A 8 42.33 -17.14 -42.71
C GLY A 8 40.90 -17.62 -42.98
N ARG A 9 40.21 -18.30 -42.07
CA ARG A 9 38.78 -18.64 -42.23
C ARG A 9 37.93 -18.08 -41.09
N LEU A 10 38.40 -18.21 -39.85
CA LEU A 10 37.78 -17.58 -38.68
C LEU A 10 37.71 -16.05 -38.77
N LYS A 11 38.74 -15.39 -39.32
CA LYS A 11 38.72 -13.93 -39.54
C LYS A 11 37.58 -13.50 -40.49
N TYR A 12 37.33 -14.25 -41.55
CA TYR A 12 36.25 -13.92 -42.51
C TYR A 12 34.86 -14.18 -41.93
N VAL A 13 34.71 -15.19 -41.06
CA VAL A 13 33.47 -15.43 -40.33
C VAL A 13 33.21 -14.32 -39.31
N MET A 14 34.24 -13.89 -38.56
CA MET A 14 34.13 -12.77 -37.61
C MET A 14 33.86 -11.43 -38.28
N GLN A 15 34.35 -11.22 -39.50
CA GLN A 15 34.20 -9.97 -40.26
C GLN A 15 32.96 -9.97 -41.17
N SER A 16 32.19 -11.07 -41.17
CA SER A 16 30.92 -11.14 -41.88
C SER A 16 29.87 -10.30 -41.18
N LYS A 17 29.17 -9.44 -41.94
CA LYS A 17 28.09 -8.58 -41.43
C LYS A 17 27.01 -9.39 -40.69
N LEU A 18 26.78 -10.64 -41.09
CA LEU A 18 25.84 -11.55 -40.43
C LEU A 18 26.26 -11.95 -39.03
N PHE A 19 27.56 -12.18 -38.80
CA PHE A 19 28.09 -12.51 -37.47
C PHE A 19 27.99 -11.31 -36.52
N LEU A 20 28.25 -10.10 -37.03
CA LEU A 20 28.08 -8.86 -36.27
C LEU A 20 26.61 -8.62 -35.88
N ILE A 21 25.66 -8.87 -36.79
CA ILE A 21 24.22 -8.77 -36.49
C ILE A 21 23.82 -9.78 -35.42
N PHE A 22 24.25 -11.03 -35.56
CA PHE A 22 23.98 -12.09 -34.58
C PHE A 22 24.54 -11.74 -33.20
N LEU A 23 25.79 -11.24 -33.15
CA LEU A 23 26.40 -10.79 -31.91
C LEU A 23 25.67 -9.59 -31.31
N GLY A 24 25.21 -8.66 -32.14
CA GLY A 24 24.39 -7.52 -31.71
C GLY A 24 23.06 -7.96 -31.08
N ILE A 25 22.37 -8.93 -31.67
CA ILE A 25 21.13 -9.50 -31.12
C ILE A 25 21.39 -10.14 -29.75
N ILE A 26 22.47 -10.92 -29.62
CA ILE A 26 22.87 -11.51 -28.34
C ILE A 26 23.08 -10.44 -27.28
N ILE A 27 23.84 -9.39 -27.61
CA ILE A 27 24.12 -8.28 -26.70
C ILE A 27 22.81 -7.60 -26.27
N LEU A 28 21.92 -7.30 -27.22
CA LEU A 28 20.60 -6.73 -26.94
C LEU A 28 19.79 -7.60 -25.96
N THR A 29 19.74 -8.92 -26.16
CA THR A 29 19.05 -9.84 -25.24
C THR A 29 19.63 -9.78 -23.83
N PHE A 30 20.95 -9.68 -23.68
CA PHE A 30 21.59 -9.50 -22.36
C PHE A 30 21.20 -8.16 -21.73
N PHE A 31 21.20 -7.06 -22.48
CA PHE A 31 20.76 -5.75 -21.99
C PHE A 31 19.32 -5.78 -21.48
N PHE A 32 18.39 -6.38 -22.23
CA PHE A 32 16.99 -6.52 -21.81
C PHE A 32 16.84 -7.39 -20.55
N ASN A 33 17.58 -8.50 -20.46
CA ASN A 33 17.55 -9.38 -19.28
C ASN A 33 18.10 -8.70 -18.02
N ILE A 34 19.18 -7.93 -18.13
CA ILE A 34 19.76 -7.19 -17.00
C ILE A 34 18.77 -6.13 -16.50
N PHE A 35 18.10 -5.42 -17.41
CA PHE A 35 17.09 -4.43 -17.06
C PHE A 35 15.84 -5.08 -16.41
N SER A 36 15.38 -6.22 -16.94
CA SER A 36 14.30 -7.01 -16.34
C SER A 36 14.66 -7.56 -14.95
N PHE A 37 15.92 -7.97 -14.77
CA PHE A 37 16.43 -8.48 -13.49
C PHE A 37 16.53 -7.39 -12.42
N MET A 38 16.92 -6.16 -12.79
CA MET A 38 16.90 -5.03 -11.86
C MET A 38 15.48 -4.71 -11.36
N ASN A 39 14.45 -4.81 -12.22
CA ASN A 39 13.07 -4.63 -11.77
C ASN A 39 12.63 -5.70 -10.76
N LYS A 40 13.14 -6.93 -10.85
CA LYS A 40 12.82 -8.01 -9.89
C LYS A 40 13.46 -7.85 -8.51
N MET A 41 14.58 -7.13 -8.40
CA MET A 41 15.17 -6.83 -7.09
C MET A 41 14.42 -5.72 -6.33
N GLY A 42 13.70 -4.83 -7.03
CA GLY A 42 12.85 -3.81 -6.40
C GLY A 42 11.62 -4.39 -5.69
N GLU A 43 11.07 -5.51 -6.20
CA GLU A 43 9.87 -6.14 -5.61
C GLU A 43 10.16 -6.87 -4.30
N THR A 44 11.37 -7.41 -4.11
CA THR A 44 11.71 -8.16 -2.89
C THR A 44 11.81 -7.24 -1.67
N SER A 45 12.35 -6.03 -1.83
CA SER A 45 12.41 -5.05 -0.73
C SER A 45 11.05 -4.46 -0.39
N ARG A 46 10.19 -4.18 -1.40
CA ARG A 46 8.83 -3.69 -1.17
C ARG A 46 7.91 -4.74 -0.53
N ASN A 47 8.06 -6.00 -0.92
CA ASN A 47 7.32 -7.10 -0.29
C ASN A 47 7.75 -7.31 1.16
N LYS A 48 9.03 -7.10 1.49
CA LYS A 48 9.51 -7.20 2.86
C LYS A 48 8.88 -6.14 3.77
N GLU A 49 8.87 -4.88 3.34
CA GLU A 49 8.25 -3.77 4.07
C GLU A 49 6.74 -4.00 4.25
N THR A 50 6.04 -4.42 3.18
CA THR A 50 4.60 -4.72 3.25
C THR A 50 4.28 -5.89 4.19
N ILE A 51 5.18 -6.89 4.27
CA ILE A 51 5.01 -8.03 5.17
C ILE A 51 5.30 -7.62 6.62
N GLU A 52 6.35 -6.83 6.86
CA GLU A 52 6.68 -6.30 8.18
C GLU A 52 5.53 -5.43 8.73
N ASP A 53 4.98 -4.52 7.92
CA ASP A 53 3.83 -3.69 8.30
C ASP A 53 2.61 -4.54 8.68
N LYS A 54 2.27 -5.55 7.86
CA LYS A 54 1.16 -6.47 8.15
C LYS A 54 1.38 -7.26 9.43
N VAL A 55 2.61 -7.68 9.73
CA VAL A 55 2.93 -8.39 10.98
C VAL A 55 2.70 -7.46 12.17
N THR A 56 3.16 -6.20 12.10
CA THR A 56 2.95 -5.24 13.20
C THR A 56 1.48 -4.88 13.40
N GLU A 57 0.69 -4.79 12.33
CA GLU A 57 -0.76 -4.55 12.40
C GLU A 57 -1.48 -5.74 13.05
N LEU A 58 -1.11 -6.97 12.67
CA LEU A 58 -1.68 -8.19 13.24
C LEU A 58 -1.30 -8.37 14.72
N GLU A 59 -0.08 -8.02 15.13
CA GLU A 59 0.34 -8.04 16.52
C GLU A 59 -0.45 -7.05 17.37
N LYS A 60 -0.59 -5.79 16.91
CA LYS A 60 -1.43 -4.79 17.57
C LYS A 60 -2.88 -5.24 17.68
N SER A 61 -3.41 -5.82 16.61
CA SER A 61 -4.79 -6.35 16.59
C SER A 61 -4.95 -7.48 17.60
N LYS A 62 -3.98 -8.38 17.69
CA LYS A 62 -3.98 -9.48 18.67
C LYS A 62 -3.92 -8.96 20.10
N GLU A 63 -3.06 -7.99 20.39
CA GLU A 63 -2.98 -7.39 21.73
C GLU A 63 -4.29 -6.69 22.14
N LYS A 64 -4.87 -5.90 21.22
CA LYS A 64 -6.16 -5.25 21.44
C LYS A 64 -7.26 -6.26 21.75
N LEU A 65 -7.42 -7.27 20.89
CA LEU A 65 -8.42 -8.32 21.06
C LEU A 65 -8.20 -9.12 22.36
N ASN A 66 -6.95 -9.39 22.73
CA ASN A 66 -6.66 -10.07 24.00
C ASN A 66 -7.04 -9.20 25.20
N SER A 67 -6.80 -7.88 25.14
CA SER A 67 -7.25 -6.95 26.18
C SER A 67 -8.78 -6.91 26.30
N GLU A 68 -9.49 -6.96 25.17
CA GLU A 68 -10.96 -7.01 25.13
C GLU A 68 -11.49 -8.32 25.70
N ILE A 69 -10.86 -9.45 25.39
CA ILE A 69 -11.19 -10.76 26.00
C ILE A 69 -11.00 -10.72 27.51
N ILE A 70 -9.90 -10.13 27.99
CA ILE A 70 -9.66 -10.00 29.44
C ILE A 70 -10.73 -9.13 30.08
N LYS A 71 -11.10 -8.00 29.46
CA LYS A 71 -12.20 -7.14 29.93
C LYS A 71 -13.52 -7.92 30.00
N LEU A 72 -13.87 -8.66 28.94
CA LEU A 72 -15.10 -9.46 28.86
C LEU A 72 -15.13 -10.66 29.82
N LYS A 73 -13.99 -11.07 30.40
CA LYS A 73 -13.95 -12.09 31.47
C LYS A 73 -14.28 -11.53 32.85
N THR A 74 -14.28 -10.21 33.02
CA THR A 74 -14.62 -9.57 34.30
C THR A 74 -16.11 -9.26 34.36
N GLU A 75 -16.73 -9.40 35.54
CA GLU A 75 -18.16 -9.08 35.73
C GLU A 75 -18.48 -7.64 35.31
N LYS A 76 -17.59 -6.70 35.65
CA LYS A 76 -17.70 -5.30 35.25
C LYS A 76 -17.66 -5.10 33.73
N GLY A 77 -16.80 -5.82 33.02
CA GLY A 77 -16.68 -5.71 31.57
C GLY A 77 -17.84 -6.39 30.82
N ILE A 78 -18.45 -7.43 31.40
CA ILE A 78 -19.68 -8.02 30.88
C ILE A 78 -20.84 -7.03 31.01
N GLU A 79 -20.98 -6.41 32.19
CA GLU A 79 -22.01 -5.41 32.46
C GLU A 79 -21.87 -4.19 31.54
N GLU A 80 -20.66 -3.66 31.38
CA GLU A 80 -20.37 -2.53 30.49
C GLU A 80 -20.69 -2.87 29.03
N ASN A 81 -20.34 -4.07 28.57
CA ASN A 81 -20.64 -4.50 27.21
C ASN A 81 -22.15 -4.68 26.97
N ILE A 82 -22.89 -5.18 27.97
CA ILE A 82 -24.34 -5.34 27.89
C ILE A 82 -25.03 -3.97 27.86
N ARG A 83 -24.60 -3.04 28.71
CA ARG A 83 -25.13 -1.67 28.73
C ARG A 83 -24.85 -0.94 27.42
N GLU A 84 -23.67 -1.09 26.83
CA GLU A 84 -23.29 -0.46 25.57
C GLU A 84 -24.01 -1.07 24.35
N LYS A 85 -24.08 -2.41 24.26
CA LYS A 85 -24.67 -3.09 23.09
C LYS A 85 -26.18 -3.15 23.10
N PHE A 86 -26.77 -3.32 24.28
CA PHE A 86 -28.21 -3.57 24.40
C PHE A 86 -28.95 -2.41 25.06
N GLY A 87 -28.24 -1.37 25.54
CA GLY A 87 -28.88 -0.26 26.23
C GLY A 87 -29.72 -0.76 27.41
N LEU A 88 -29.16 -1.67 28.21
CA LEU A 88 -29.85 -2.22 29.38
C LEU A 88 -29.26 -1.63 30.65
N ALA A 89 -30.12 -1.33 31.62
CA ALA A 89 -29.74 -0.88 32.96
C ALA A 89 -30.13 -1.94 33.99
N LYS A 90 -29.47 -1.95 35.15
CA LYS A 90 -29.83 -2.85 36.25
C LYS A 90 -31.16 -2.45 36.87
N GLU A 91 -31.78 -3.41 37.54
CA GLU A 91 -33.04 -3.20 38.25
C GLU A 91 -32.86 -2.11 39.33
N GLY A 92 -33.49 -0.95 39.12
CA GLY A 92 -33.36 0.24 39.98
C GLY A 92 -32.58 1.43 39.40
N GLU A 93 -32.09 1.35 38.16
CA GLU A 93 -31.44 2.47 37.46
C GLU A 93 -32.35 3.10 36.39
N GLU A 94 -32.40 4.44 36.32
CA GLU A 94 -33.16 5.17 35.29
C GLU A 94 -32.32 5.40 34.03
N MET A 95 -32.90 5.12 32.85
CA MET A 95 -32.27 5.35 31.55
C MET A 95 -32.81 6.61 30.87
N ILE A 96 -31.93 7.56 30.59
CA ILE A 96 -32.28 8.79 29.85
C ILE A 96 -31.85 8.60 28.39
N VAL A 97 -32.83 8.51 27.48
CA VAL A 97 -32.58 8.50 26.03
C VAL A 97 -32.76 9.91 25.50
N ILE A 98 -31.66 10.54 25.08
CA ILE A 98 -31.68 11.87 24.47
C ILE A 98 -32.03 11.69 22.99
N ILE A 99 -33.21 12.16 22.60
CA ILE A 99 -33.63 12.22 21.20
C ILE A 99 -33.35 13.63 20.72
N GLU A 100 -32.46 13.77 19.72
CA GLU A 100 -32.28 15.05 19.03
C GLU A 100 -33.50 15.30 18.14
N ASP A 101 -34.29 16.32 18.50
CA ASP A 101 -35.38 16.80 17.65
C ASP A 101 -34.80 17.34 16.35
N LYS A 102 -35.06 16.64 15.24
CA LYS A 102 -34.66 17.00 13.87
C LYS A 102 -35.29 18.30 13.33
N ASN A 103 -35.83 19.15 14.19
CA ASN A 103 -36.58 20.35 13.78
C ASN A 103 -35.89 21.67 14.17
N SER A 104 -34.59 21.63 14.49
CA SER A 104 -33.79 22.83 14.75
C SER A 104 -32.53 22.90 13.88
N GLU A 105 -32.64 22.57 12.59
CA GLU A 105 -31.58 22.77 11.59
C GLU A 105 -32.00 23.65 10.40
N GLU A 106 -32.98 24.54 10.59
CA GLU A 106 -33.20 25.67 9.66
C GLU A 106 -32.68 26.98 10.25
N ALA A 107 -31.43 27.00 10.70
CA ALA A 107 -30.67 28.22 10.82
C ALA A 107 -29.17 27.91 10.70
N GLU A 108 -28.55 28.53 9.70
CA GLU A 108 -27.09 28.73 9.60
C GLU A 108 -26.22 27.56 9.12
N LYS A 109 -26.32 27.22 7.82
CA LYS A 109 -25.14 26.94 6.99
C LYS A 109 -25.30 27.50 5.57
N LYS A 110 -25.20 28.81 5.42
CA LYS A 110 -24.57 29.40 4.23
C LYS A 110 -23.07 29.47 4.52
N MET A 111 -22.38 28.35 4.34
CA MET A 111 -20.92 28.33 4.33
C MET A 111 -20.47 28.64 2.91
N ASP A 112 -19.65 29.68 2.83
CA ASP A 112 -19.19 30.37 1.65
C ASP A 112 -18.48 29.47 0.63
N SER A 113 -19.01 29.43 -0.58
CA SER A 113 -18.28 28.97 -1.77
C SER A 113 -17.46 30.10 -2.43
N GLU A 114 -17.33 31.26 -1.79
CA GLU A 114 -16.66 32.45 -2.36
C GLU A 114 -15.12 32.43 -2.25
N GLY A 115 -14.54 31.60 -1.37
CA GLY A 115 -13.09 31.63 -1.10
C GLY A 115 -12.21 30.88 -2.11
N PHE A 116 -12.61 29.66 -2.50
CA PHE A 116 -11.72 28.76 -3.24
C PHE A 116 -11.68 29.05 -4.76
N PHE A 117 -12.84 29.38 -5.34
CA PHE A 117 -12.94 29.73 -6.77
C PHE A 117 -12.37 31.12 -7.08
N SER A 118 -12.43 32.05 -6.12
CA SER A 118 -11.83 33.39 -6.23
C SER A 118 -10.30 33.29 -6.28
N PHE A 119 -9.70 32.42 -5.47
CA PHE A 119 -8.25 32.18 -5.43
C PHE A 119 -7.70 31.62 -6.76
N LEU A 120 -8.40 30.66 -7.38
CA LEU A 120 -8.00 30.06 -8.66
C LEU A 120 -8.05 31.05 -9.84
N LYS A 121 -9.01 31.98 -9.82
CA LYS A 121 -9.20 32.94 -10.93
C LYS A 121 -8.09 33.99 -11.02
N ASN A 122 -7.48 34.37 -9.90
CA ASN A 122 -6.38 35.35 -9.88
C ASN A 122 -5.02 34.77 -10.29
N TRP A 123 -4.90 33.44 -10.42
CA TRP A 123 -3.64 32.80 -10.80
C TRP A 123 -3.48 32.65 -12.33
N PHE A 124 -4.58 32.70 -13.09
CA PHE A 124 -4.56 32.59 -14.55
C PHE A 124 -4.56 33.94 -15.28
N LYS A 125 -4.15 35.02 -14.58
CA LYS A 125 -3.97 36.35 -15.17
C LYS A 125 -2.49 36.74 -15.19
#